data_AF-A0A662RWB1-F1
#
_entry.id   AF-A0A662RWB1-F1
#
_cell.length_a   1.000
_cell.length_b   1.000
_cell.length_c   1.000
_cell.angle_alpha   90.00
_cell.angle_beta   90.00
_cell.angle_gamma   90.00
#
_symmetry.space_group_name_H-M   'P 1'
#
loop_
_entity.id
_entity.type
_entity.pdbx_description
1 polymer ?
#
loop_
_entity_poly.entity_id
_entity_poly.type
_entity_poly.pdbx_seq_one_letter_code
_entity_poly.pdbx_strand_id
1 'polypeptide(L)'
;MRVEILRERDNKLLRRKEILLRIKYDDESTQGGSGRGSGGEMEEGEHASATDEESSTKGRGTPSRKEVRELLVRIFKCSPDVLVLDWMRQTFGKCEVLGYVKIYEDEKRMQEIERSHIIRRNFGEESAASAA
;
A
#
# COMPACT_ATOMS: atom_id res chain seq x y z
N MET A 1 2.64 13.09 6.13
CA MET A 1 1.40 12.50 5.57
C MET A 1 0.31 12.50 6.63
N ARG A 2 -0.93 12.84 6.29
CA ARG A 2 -2.11 12.81 7.16
C ARG A 2 -3.16 11.89 6.53
N VAL A 3 -3.72 10.97 7.32
CA VAL A 3 -4.79 10.06 6.87
C VAL A 3 -6.11 10.49 7.48
N GLU A 4 -7.15 10.60 6.65
CA GLU A 4 -8.52 10.91 7.02
C GLU A 4 -9.42 9.73 6.61
N ILE A 5 -10.17 9.17 7.54
CA ILE A 5 -11.15 8.11 7.24
C ILE A 5 -12.44 8.80 6.75
N LEU A 6 -12.84 8.54 5.51
CA LEU A 6 -14.04 9.12 4.92
C LEU A 6 -15.27 8.24 5.16
N ARG A 7 -15.09 6.92 5.05
CA ARG A 7 -16.17 5.96 5.25
C ARG A 7 -15.62 4.66 5.79
N GLU A 8 -16.31 4.12 6.77
CA GLU A 8 -16.05 2.80 7.33
C GLU A 8 -17.30 1.94 7.16
N ARG A 9 -17.12 0.72 6.68
CA ARG A 9 -18.20 -0.26 6.55
C ARG A 9 -17.73 -1.62 7.02
N ASP A 10 -18.50 -2.21 7.91
CA ASP A 10 -18.31 -3.60 8.34
C ASP A 10 -19.08 -4.55 7.41
N ASN A 11 -18.40 -5.56 6.85
CA ASN A 11 -19.01 -6.57 5.99
C ASN A 11 -18.91 -7.95 6.64
N LYS A 12 -19.95 -8.29 7.42
CA LYS A 12 -20.06 -9.54 8.18
C LYS A 12 -20.06 -10.82 7.32
N LEU A 13 -20.53 -10.75 6.07
CA LEU A 13 -20.58 -11.92 5.17
C LEU A 13 -19.18 -12.35 4.73
N LEU A 14 -18.32 -11.37 4.47
CA LEU A 14 -16.96 -11.59 4.00
C LEU A 14 -15.92 -11.45 5.12
N ARG A 15 -16.37 -11.18 6.36
CA ARG A 15 -15.51 -10.93 7.54
C ARG A 15 -14.39 -9.95 7.21
N ARG A 16 -14.78 -8.84 6.58
CA ARG A 16 -13.84 -7.79 6.22
C ARG A 16 -14.40 -6.41 6.51
N LYS A 17 -13.51 -5.50 6.83
CA LYS A 17 -13.79 -4.08 7.03
C LYS A 17 -13.39 -3.31 5.79
N GLU A 18 -14.33 -2.58 5.22
CA GLU A 18 -14.12 -1.76 4.03
C GLU A 18 -13.97 -0.30 4.46
N ILE A 19 -12.82 0.29 4.16
CA ILE A 19 -12.46 1.63 4.60
C ILE A 19 -12.09 2.47 3.39
N LEU A 20 -12.84 3.55 3.18
CA LEU A 20 -12.49 4.60 2.24
C LEU A 20 -11.75 5.69 3.01
N LEU A 21 -10.56 6.05 2.53
CA LEU A 21 -9.69 7.01 3.19
C LEU A 21 -9.13 8.02 2.21
N ARG A 22 -8.78 9.19 2.74
CA ARG A 22 -8.08 10.26 2.04
C ARG A 22 -6.72 10.47 2.72
N ILE A 23 -5.66 10.43 1.94
CA ILE A 23 -4.29 10.65 2.39
C ILE A 23 -3.84 11.99 1.83
N LYS A 24 -3.55 12.94 2.72
CA LYS A 24 -2.90 14.21 2.38
C LYS A 24 -1.40 14.06 2.56
N TYR A 25 -0.63 14.46 1.57
CA TYR A 25 0.81 14.48 1.62
C TYR A 25 1.30 15.86 1.19
N ASP A 26 2.51 16.22 1.58
CA ASP A 26 3.12 17.46 1.12
C ASP A 26 3.95 17.15 -0.12
N ASP A 27 3.82 17.97 -1.15
CA ASP A 27 4.60 17.86 -2.39
C ASP A 27 5.45 19.12 -2.51
N GLU A 28 6.71 19.04 -2.09
CA GLU A 28 7.69 20.12 -2.31
C GLU A 28 8.45 19.93 -3.64
N SER A 29 7.78 19.45 -4.69
CA SER A 29 8.40 19.28 -6.02
C SER A 29 7.48 19.74 -7.15
N THR A 30 7.54 21.04 -7.44
CA THR A 30 7.19 21.54 -8.78
C THR A 30 8.09 20.84 -9.82
N GLN A 31 7.57 19.88 -10.60
CA GLN A 31 7.80 19.76 -12.06
C GLN A 31 7.15 18.51 -12.68
N GLY A 32 6.19 18.75 -13.58
CA GLY A 32 6.19 18.19 -14.94
C GLY A 32 5.93 16.68 -15.16
N GLY A 33 4.76 16.38 -15.72
CA GLY A 33 4.65 15.60 -16.96
C GLY A 33 5.03 14.10 -16.98
N SER A 34 4.04 13.29 -17.36
CA SER A 34 4.16 11.97 -18.01
C SER A 34 5.51 11.58 -18.63
N GLY A 35 5.98 10.36 -18.35
CA GLY A 35 7.03 9.69 -19.12
C GLY A 35 7.06 8.18 -18.90
N ARG A 36 6.55 7.42 -19.89
CA ARG A 36 6.91 6.01 -20.09
C ARG A 36 8.43 5.95 -20.30
N GLY A 37 9.13 5.12 -19.52
CA GLY A 37 10.57 4.88 -19.67
C GLY A 37 10.86 3.39 -19.51
N SER A 38 11.26 2.78 -20.61
CA SER A 38 11.65 1.38 -20.83
C SER A 38 13.08 1.09 -20.40
N GLY A 39 13.31 -0.11 -19.85
CA GLY A 39 14.51 -0.94 -20.04
C GLY A 39 15.80 -0.57 -19.28
N GLY A 40 16.33 -1.52 -18.52
CA GLY A 40 17.70 -1.52 -18.00
C GLY A 40 17.93 -2.66 -17.00
N GLU A 41 18.70 -3.67 -17.39
CA GLU A 41 19.01 -4.92 -16.69
C GLU A 41 19.95 -4.77 -15.47
N MET A 42 20.11 -5.89 -14.77
CA MET A 42 20.65 -6.16 -13.43
C MET A 42 22.17 -5.94 -13.27
N GLU A 43 22.64 -5.75 -12.03
CA GLU A 43 23.56 -6.71 -11.36
C GLU A 43 23.73 -6.43 -9.85
N GLU A 44 24.11 -7.49 -9.14
CA GLU A 44 24.06 -7.72 -7.68
C GLU A 44 25.25 -7.14 -6.89
N GLY A 45 25.06 -7.01 -5.57
CA GLY A 45 26.15 -6.77 -4.60
C GLY A 45 25.65 -6.79 -3.15
N GLU A 46 26.13 -7.78 -2.39
CA GLU A 46 25.67 -8.23 -1.06
C GLU A 46 26.06 -7.35 0.15
N HIS A 47 25.15 -7.39 1.15
CA HIS A 47 25.30 -7.41 2.63
C HIS A 47 26.28 -6.47 3.38
N ALA A 48 25.73 -5.67 4.33
CA ALA A 48 25.88 -5.95 5.78
C ALA A 48 25.13 -4.95 6.71
N SER A 49 24.27 -5.53 7.55
CA SER A 49 23.96 -5.28 8.97
C SER A 49 23.74 -3.88 9.57
N ALA A 50 22.59 -3.81 10.28
CA ALA A 50 22.32 -3.17 11.57
C ALA A 50 22.23 -1.63 11.61
N THR A 51 21.03 -1.10 11.85
CA THR A 51 20.52 -0.70 13.19
C THR A 51 19.13 -0.07 13.07
N ASP A 52 18.37 -0.18 14.15
CA ASP A 52 17.05 0.38 14.45
C ASP A 52 16.83 1.85 14.03
N GLU A 53 15.54 2.14 13.81
CA GLU A 53 14.92 3.48 13.74
C GLU A 53 15.52 4.49 12.74
N GLU A 54 15.02 4.46 11.50
CA GLU A 54 14.63 5.73 10.87
C GLU A 54 13.46 5.55 9.89
N SER A 55 12.26 5.79 10.41
CA SER A 55 11.06 6.09 9.63
C SER A 55 11.25 7.46 8.93
N SER A 56 12.13 7.55 7.92
CA SER A 56 12.34 8.80 7.19
C SER A 56 12.96 8.62 5.79
N THR A 57 12.31 7.86 4.91
CA THR A 57 12.53 8.05 3.48
C THR A 57 11.67 9.22 3.00
N LYS A 58 12.23 10.41 3.20
CA LYS A 58 11.97 11.72 2.59
C LYS A 58 10.89 11.74 1.49
N GLY A 59 9.68 12.18 1.87
CA GLY A 59 8.53 12.37 0.99
C GLY A 59 8.77 13.44 -0.07
N ARG A 60 9.02 12.99 -1.31
CA ARG A 60 9.03 13.81 -2.51
C ARG A 60 8.14 13.11 -3.54
N GLY A 61 6.92 13.60 -3.72
CA GLY A 61 5.98 13.07 -4.71
C GLY A 61 4.76 12.32 -4.16
N THR A 62 3.95 11.81 -5.09
CA THR A 62 2.79 10.95 -4.79
C THR A 62 3.24 9.73 -3.97
N PRO A 63 2.59 9.45 -2.82
CA PRO A 63 3.02 8.40 -1.92
C PRO A 63 2.95 7.03 -2.60
N SER A 64 3.96 6.20 -2.37
CA SER A 64 4.01 4.84 -2.91
C SER A 64 3.00 3.94 -2.20
N ARG A 65 2.49 2.93 -2.91
CA ARG A 65 1.55 1.93 -2.34
C ARG A 65 2.13 1.21 -1.09
N LYS A 66 3.45 0.95 -1.07
CA LYS A 66 4.14 0.33 0.08
C LYS A 66 4.13 1.24 1.32
N GLU A 67 4.55 2.49 1.16
CA GLU A 67 4.56 3.50 2.23
C GLU A 67 3.17 3.70 2.83
N VAL A 68 2.15 3.80 1.97
CA VAL A 68 0.76 3.90 2.41
C VAL A 68 0.36 2.68 3.23
N ARG A 69 0.72 1.47 2.80
CA ARG A 69 0.37 0.25 3.55
C ARG A 69 0.96 0.24 4.95
N GLU A 70 2.25 0.54 5.08
CA GLU A 70 2.94 0.59 6.37
C GLU A 70 2.31 1.62 7.32
N LEU A 71 1.97 2.80 6.78
CA LEU A 71 1.25 3.82 7.52
C LEU A 71 -0.11 3.33 8.02
N LEU A 72 -0.86 2.63 7.17
CA LEU A 72 -2.18 2.10 7.51
C LEU A 72 -2.09 0.96 8.53
N VAL A 73 -1.12 0.07 8.40
CA VAL A 73 -0.81 -0.98 9.38
C VAL A 73 -0.56 -0.38 10.77
N ARG A 74 0.21 0.71 10.83
CA ARG A 74 0.48 1.43 12.07
C ARG A 74 -0.77 2.09 12.67
N ILE A 75 -1.60 2.71 11.83
CA ILE A 75 -2.83 3.40 12.25
C ILE A 75 -3.89 2.40 12.74
N PHE A 76 -4.12 1.32 12.00
CA PHE A 76 -5.13 0.32 12.30
C PHE A 76 -4.65 -0.78 13.24
N LYS A 77 -3.34 -0.81 13.56
CA LYS A 77 -2.71 -1.81 14.43
C LYS A 77 -3.02 -3.25 13.99
N CYS A 78 -2.96 -3.49 12.68
CA CYS A 78 -3.24 -4.79 12.08
C CYS A 78 -2.00 -5.35 11.38
N SER A 79 -1.96 -6.66 11.12
CA SER A 79 -0.87 -7.26 10.35
C SER A 79 -0.86 -6.76 8.90
N PRO A 80 0.31 -6.65 8.25
CA PRO A 80 0.39 -6.29 6.83
C PRO A 80 -0.34 -7.30 5.95
N ASP A 81 -0.33 -8.59 6.32
CA ASP A 81 -0.86 -9.71 5.55
C ASP A 81 -2.39 -9.75 5.49
N VAL A 82 -3.08 -9.02 6.35
CA VAL A 82 -4.56 -8.95 6.36
C VAL A 82 -5.09 -7.65 5.74
N LEU A 83 -4.20 -6.71 5.40
CA LEU A 83 -4.57 -5.41 4.86
C LEU A 83 -4.33 -5.39 3.34
N VAL A 84 -5.43 -5.29 2.59
CA VAL A 84 -5.40 -5.15 1.14
C VAL A 84 -5.76 -3.74 0.74
N LEU A 85 -4.86 -3.11 -0.01
CA LEU A 85 -5.12 -1.85 -0.67
C LEU A 85 -5.55 -2.14 -2.12
N ASP A 86 -6.84 -2.02 -2.36
CA ASP A 86 -7.49 -2.37 -3.63
C ASP A 86 -7.09 -1.36 -4.72
N TRP A 87 -7.42 -0.09 -4.49
CA TRP A 87 -7.09 0.99 -5.39
C TRP A 87 -6.68 2.26 -4.66
N MET A 88 -5.86 3.04 -5.33
CA MET A 88 -5.47 4.40 -4.97
C MET A 88 -5.70 5.29 -6.18
N ARG A 89 -6.30 6.45 -5.96
CA ARG A 89 -6.52 7.46 -6.99
C ARG A 89 -6.07 8.82 -6.46
N GLN A 90 -5.04 9.38 -7.09
CA GLN A 90 -4.64 10.75 -6.79
C GLN A 90 -5.70 11.73 -7.31
N THR A 91 -5.93 12.79 -6.56
CA THR A 91 -6.77 13.90 -6.98
C THR A 91 -5.91 14.89 -7.74
N PHE A 92 -6.23 15.13 -9.01
CA PHE A 92 -5.43 16.03 -9.85
C PHE A 92 -5.34 17.44 -9.26
N GLY A 93 -4.15 18.04 -9.31
CA GLY A 93 -3.89 19.39 -8.80
C GLY A 93 -3.93 19.53 -7.27
N LYS A 94 -3.97 18.40 -6.54
CA LYS A 94 -3.95 18.38 -5.08
C LYS A 94 -3.00 17.30 -4.59
N CYS A 95 -2.35 17.55 -3.47
CA CYS A 95 -1.51 16.57 -2.80
C CYS A 95 -2.39 15.63 -1.94
N GLU A 96 -3.37 15.00 -2.59
CA GLU A 96 -4.35 14.12 -1.97
C GLU A 96 -4.51 12.81 -2.76
N VAL A 97 -4.49 11.68 -2.06
CA VAL A 97 -4.83 10.37 -2.61
C VAL A 97 -6.08 9.83 -1.94
N LEU A 98 -7.06 9.42 -2.73
CA LEU A 98 -8.19 8.62 -2.27
C LEU A 98 -7.80 7.14 -2.34
N GLY A 99 -7.90 6.43 -1.22
CA GLY A 99 -7.58 5.01 -1.11
C GLY A 99 -8.78 4.19 -0.67
N TYR A 100 -8.91 2.98 -1.21
CA TYR A 100 -9.86 1.98 -0.73
C TYR A 100 -9.12 0.78 -0.18
N VAL A 101 -9.38 0.51 1.11
CA VAL A 101 -8.69 -0.50 1.90
C VAL A 101 -9.70 -1.51 2.40
N LYS A 102 -9.27 -2.78 2.40
CA LYS A 102 -10.00 -3.90 2.97
C LYS A 102 -9.13 -4.53 4.04
N ILE A 103 -9.63 -4.61 5.26
CA ILE A 103 -8.96 -5.29 6.37
C ILE A 103 -9.72 -6.59 6.63
N TYR A 104 -9.03 -7.71 6.53
CA TYR A 104 -9.58 -9.04 6.78
C TYR A 104 -9.30 -9.48 8.22
N GLU A 105 -10.09 -10.42 8.71
CA GLU A 105 -9.84 -11.09 9.99
C GLU A 105 -8.71 -12.14 9.85
N ASP A 106 -8.72 -12.88 8.73
CA ASP A 106 -7.80 -13.98 8.44
C ASP A 106 -7.13 -13.82 7.06
N GLU A 107 -5.86 -14.21 6.97
CA GLU A 107 -5.10 -14.25 5.71
C GLU A 107 -5.67 -15.26 4.72
N LYS A 108 -6.03 -16.47 5.18
CA LYS A 108 -6.64 -17.50 4.32
C LYS A 108 -7.88 -16.98 3.61
N ARG A 109 -8.73 -16.26 4.35
CA ARG A 109 -9.97 -15.69 3.83
C ARG A 109 -9.70 -14.59 2.80
N MET A 110 -8.67 -13.77 3.04
CA MET A 110 -8.22 -12.78 2.08
C MET A 110 -7.76 -13.46 0.77
N GLN A 111 -6.93 -14.51 0.85
CA GLN A 111 -6.41 -15.23 -0.31
C GLN A 111 -7.52 -15.93 -1.13
N GLU A 112 -8.55 -16.47 -0.47
CA GLU A 112 -9.69 -17.10 -1.13
C GLU A 112 -10.62 -16.09 -1.85
N ILE A 113 -10.82 -14.91 -1.26
CA ILE A 113 -11.76 -13.91 -1.78
C ILE A 113 -11.10 -13.01 -2.85
N GLU A 114 -9.86 -12.59 -2.62
CA GLU A 114 -9.19 -11.64 -3.49
C GLU A 114 -8.59 -12.31 -4.71
N ARG A 115 -8.60 -11.59 -5.82
CA ARG A 115 -8.01 -12.09 -7.07
C ARG A 115 -6.49 -12.08 -6.98
N SER A 116 -5.83 -13.04 -7.61
CA SER A 116 -4.37 -13.20 -7.57
C SER A 116 -3.60 -11.93 -7.99
N HIS A 117 -4.15 -11.12 -8.92
CA HIS A 117 -3.52 -9.86 -9.33
C HIS A 117 -3.63 -8.74 -8.29
N ILE A 118 -4.61 -8.78 -7.39
CA ILE A 118 -4.72 -7.85 -6.25
C ILE A 118 -3.71 -8.22 -5.18
N ILE A 119 -3.57 -9.53 -4.90
CA ILE A 119 -2.57 -10.08 -3.98
C ILE A 119 -1.17 -9.72 -4.45
N ARG A 120 -0.83 -10.01 -5.72
CA ARG A 120 0.48 -9.67 -6.31
C ARG A 120 0.83 -8.19 -6.22
N ARG A 121 -0.15 -7.30 -6.45
CA ARG A 121 0.07 -5.84 -6.31
C ARG A 121 0.32 -5.41 -4.86
N ASN A 122 -0.18 -6.17 -3.90
CA ASN A 122 -0.04 -5.85 -2.49
C ASN A 122 1.21 -6.46 -1.87
N PHE A 123 1.41 -7.77 -2.06
CA PHE A 123 2.42 -8.56 -1.37
C PHE A 123 3.63 -8.94 -2.24
N GLY A 124 3.58 -8.71 -3.55
CA GLY A 124 4.62 -9.20 -4.47
C GLY A 124 4.40 -10.65 -4.90
N GLU A 125 5.33 -11.21 -5.68
CA GLU A 125 5.24 -12.57 -6.22
C GLU A 125 5.61 -13.68 -5.24
N GLU A 126 6.24 -13.37 -4.10
CA GLU A 126 6.78 -14.39 -3.19
C GLU A 126 5.71 -15.20 -2.44
N SER A 127 4.49 -14.68 -2.28
CA SER A 127 3.45 -15.34 -1.46
C SER A 127 2.69 -16.47 -2.17
N ALA A 128 2.93 -16.73 -3.46
CA ALA A 128 2.20 -17.77 -4.21
C ALA A 128 2.88 -19.15 -4.20
N ALA A 129 4.10 -19.29 -3.66
CA ALA A 129 4.95 -20.46 -3.86
C ALA A 129 4.99 -21.49 -2.69
N SER A 130 4.38 -21.22 -1.53
CA SER A 130 4.55 -22.07 -0.33
C SER A 130 3.40 -23.04 -0.01
N ALA A 131 2.43 -23.22 -0.91
CA ALA A 131 1.32 -24.17 -0.73
C ALA A 131 1.20 -25.14 -1.90
N ALA A 132 2.22 -25.98 -2.09
CA ALA A 132 2.19 -27.16 -2.95
C ALA A 132 2.76 -28.37 -2.20
#